data_AF-A0A7S7JLS6-F1
#
_entry.id   AF-A0A7S7JLS6-F1
#
_cell.length_a   1.000
_cell.length_b   1.000
_cell.length_c   1.000
_cell.angle_alpha   90.00
_cell.angle_beta   90.00
_cell.angle_gamma   90.00
#
_symmetry.space_group_name_H-M   'P 1'
#
loop_
_entity.id
_entity.type
_entity.pdbx_description
1 polymer ?
#
loop_
_entity_poly.entity_id
_entity_poly.type
_entity_poly.pdbx_seq_one_letter_code
_entity_poly.pdbx_strand_id
1 'polypeptide(L)'
;MLLCCQGSKLSLKEFDKDFLLSKEILEDFDHYKATEISDISSSKIPYCYCTEFVVQLYQSNELSLSKLRKQFIKFGNSLIVILNEKLLKIHIHTNKPGLVLTNLLKYGF
;
A
#
# COMPACT_ATOMS: atom_id res chain seq x y z
N MET A 1 -3.19 10.27 0.00
CA MET A 1 -4.06 10.51 1.18
C MET A 1 -3.39 9.95 2.42
N LEU A 2 -3.38 10.68 3.55
CA LEU A 2 -2.80 10.23 4.83
C LEU A 2 -3.93 10.20 5.87
N LEU A 3 -4.26 9.02 6.38
CA LEU A 3 -5.30 8.85 7.39
C LEU A 3 -4.70 8.28 8.66
N CYS A 4 -4.90 8.96 9.78
CA CYS A 4 -4.51 8.47 11.10
C CYS A 4 -5.59 7.50 11.60
N CYS A 5 -5.24 6.23 11.76
CA CYS A 5 -6.08 5.20 12.35
C CYS A 5 -6.17 5.41 13.87
N GLN A 6 -6.93 6.41 14.33
CA GLN A 6 -7.34 6.51 15.73
C GLN A 6 -8.59 5.65 15.94
N GLY A 7 -8.40 4.34 16.20
CA GLY A 7 -9.44 3.47 16.75
C GLY A 7 -10.71 3.24 15.91
N SER A 8 -10.84 3.79 14.71
CA SER A 8 -11.97 3.56 13.82
C SER A 8 -11.61 2.57 12.70
N LYS A 9 -12.47 1.58 12.49
CA LYS A 9 -12.40 0.60 11.40
C LYS A 9 -12.20 1.33 10.06
N LEU A 10 -11.02 1.23 9.47
CA LEU A 10 -10.86 1.53 8.03
C LEU A 10 -11.50 0.38 7.26
N SER A 11 -12.68 0.61 6.68
CA SER A 11 -13.24 -0.29 5.69
C SER A 11 -12.59 -0.03 4.34
N LEU A 12 -12.07 -1.08 3.71
CA LEU A 12 -11.70 -1.13 2.29
C LEU A 12 -12.97 -0.95 1.44
N LYS A 13 -13.42 0.29 1.27
CA LYS A 13 -14.51 0.65 0.37
C LYS A 13 -14.16 1.98 -0.29
N GLU A 14 -13.28 1.90 -1.27
CA GLU A 14 -13.12 2.81 -2.42
C GLU A 14 -11.76 2.49 -3.07
N PHE A 15 -11.69 1.31 -3.69
CA PHE A 15 -10.58 0.96 -4.55
C PHE A 15 -11.09 1.04 -5.98
N ASP A 16 -10.55 1.96 -6.78
CA ASP A 16 -10.91 2.09 -8.19
C ASP A 16 -10.64 0.76 -8.90
N LYS A 17 -11.74 0.05 -9.19
CA LYS A 17 -11.72 -1.27 -9.83
C LYS A 17 -11.08 -1.22 -11.22
N ASP A 18 -11.08 -0.06 -11.85
CA ASP A 18 -10.53 0.16 -13.19
C ASP A 18 -9.00 -0.01 -13.25
N PHE A 19 -8.30 0.12 -12.12
CA PHE A 19 -6.84 -0.04 -12.05
C PHE A 19 -6.38 -1.48 -11.79
N LEU A 20 -7.29 -2.39 -11.43
CA LEU A 20 -6.99 -3.77 -11.01
C LEU A 20 -6.92 -4.77 -12.17
N LEU A 21 -7.08 -4.34 -13.42
CA LEU A 21 -7.09 -5.25 -14.57
C LEU A 21 -5.68 -5.53 -15.12
N SER A 22 -4.80 -6.06 -14.28
CA SER A 22 -3.62 -6.81 -14.75
C SER A 22 -3.67 -8.22 -14.18
N LYS A 23 -3.49 -9.20 -15.07
CA LYS A 23 -3.66 -10.65 -14.84
C LYS A 23 -2.75 -11.22 -13.73
N GLU A 24 -1.76 -10.44 -13.27
CA GLU A 24 -0.81 -10.82 -12.21
C GLU A 24 -1.35 -10.63 -10.78
N ILE A 25 -2.47 -9.91 -10.60
CA ILE A 25 -2.98 -9.58 -9.24
C ILE A 25 -3.83 -10.73 -8.65
N LEU A 26 -4.37 -11.63 -9.47
CA LEU A 26 -5.31 -12.66 -9.00
C LEU A 26 -4.66 -13.71 -8.08
N GLU A 27 -3.37 -13.99 -8.21
CA GLU A 27 -2.70 -15.01 -7.39
C GLU A 27 -2.36 -14.52 -5.97
N ASP A 28 -2.28 -13.20 -5.75
CA ASP A 28 -1.99 -12.61 -4.43
C ASP A 28 -3.26 -12.33 -3.59
N PHE A 29 -4.45 -12.39 -4.18
CA PHE A 29 -5.72 -12.11 -3.48
C PHE A 29 -6.18 -13.25 -2.58
N ASP A 30 -5.87 -14.50 -2.92
CA ASP A 30 -6.34 -15.69 -2.20
C ASP A 30 -5.68 -15.91 -0.83
N HIS A 31 -4.60 -15.17 -0.51
CA HIS A 31 -3.92 -15.28 0.78
C HIS A 31 -4.37 -14.25 1.82
N TYR A 32 -5.28 -13.33 1.49
CA TYR A 32 -5.82 -12.39 2.47
C TYR A 32 -6.96 -13.06 3.23
N LYS A 33 -6.61 -13.85 4.25
CA LYS A 33 -7.58 -14.37 5.22
C LYS A 33 -8.25 -13.16 5.87
N ALA A 34 -9.49 -12.86 5.46
CA ALA A 34 -10.37 -11.97 6.19
C ALA A 34 -10.55 -12.56 7.58
N THR A 35 -9.72 -12.11 8.51
CA THR A 35 -9.81 -12.57 9.89
C THR A 35 -10.99 -11.81 10.46
N GLU A 36 -12.13 -12.50 10.54
CA GLU A 36 -13.20 -12.09 11.44
C GLU A 36 -12.63 -12.09 12.85
N ILE A 37 -12.37 -10.90 13.39
CA ILE A 37 -11.96 -10.74 14.80
C ILE A 37 -13.17 -10.16 15.53
N SER A 38 -14.00 -11.08 16.03
CA SER A 38 -14.71 -10.88 17.30
C SER A 38 -13.68 -10.60 18.40
N ASP A 39 -13.97 -9.59 19.22
CA ASP A 39 -13.20 -9.14 20.38
C ASP A 39 -11.91 -8.32 20.11
N ILE A 40 -12.07 -7.03 19.79
CA ILE A 40 -10.99 -6.05 19.89
C ILE A 40 -11.08 -5.38 21.27
N SER A 41 -10.76 -6.16 22.30
CA SER A 41 -10.32 -5.58 23.57
C SER A 41 -8.80 -5.42 23.50
N SER A 42 -8.31 -4.18 23.53
CA SER A 42 -6.90 -3.83 23.84
C SER A 42 -5.76 -4.29 22.90
N SER A 43 -6.00 -4.70 21.66
CA SER A 43 -4.89 -4.96 20.72
C SER A 43 -4.26 -3.63 20.25
N LYS A 44 -3.02 -3.38 20.69
CA LYS A 44 -2.24 -2.19 20.36
C LYS A 44 -1.94 -2.18 18.85
N ILE A 45 -2.49 -1.21 18.12
CA ILE A 45 -2.25 -1.04 16.69
C ILE A 45 -0.77 -0.67 16.49
N PRO A 46 0.02 -1.44 15.73
CA PRO A 46 1.46 -1.21 15.59
C PRO A 46 1.81 -0.01 14.69
N TYR A 47 0.95 0.31 13.71
CA TYR A 47 1.14 1.41 12.77
C TYR A 47 -0.12 2.28 12.71
N CYS A 48 0.03 3.56 13.01
CA CYS A 48 -1.09 4.47 13.17
C CYS A 48 -1.48 5.22 11.89
N TYR A 49 -0.63 5.23 10.85
CA TYR A 49 -0.97 5.95 9.62
C TYR A 49 -1.20 5.00 8.46
N CYS A 50 -2.39 5.08 7.88
CA CYS A 50 -2.66 4.59 6.56
C CYS A 50 -2.27 5.65 5.53
N THR A 51 -1.41 5.27 4.59
CA THR A 51 -0.85 6.19 3.59
C THR A 51 -1.03 5.65 2.20
N GLU A 52 -1.53 6.51 1.33
CA GLU A 52 -1.68 6.25 -0.09
C GLU A 52 -0.93 7.29 -0.91
N PHE A 53 -0.08 6.81 -1.79
CA PHE A 53 0.67 7.61 -2.75
C PHE A 53 0.38 7.14 -4.16
N VAL A 54 0.25 8.09 -5.08
CA VAL A 54 0.22 7.85 -6.52
C VAL A 54 1.33 8.72 -7.09
N VAL A 55 2.26 8.10 -7.80
CA VAL A 55 3.46 8.73 -8.32
C VAL A 55 3.49 8.54 -9.83
N GLN A 56 3.68 9.64 -10.55
CA GLN A 56 3.93 9.60 -11.99
C GLN A 56 5.40 9.31 -12.26
N LEU A 57 5.67 8.17 -12.88
CA LEU A 57 7.02 7.66 -13.08
C LEU A 57 7.78 8.47 -14.14
N TYR A 58 9.06 8.72 -13.89
CA TYR A 58 9.96 9.25 -14.91
C TYR A 58 10.25 8.20 -16.00
N GLN A 59 10.54 6.95 -15.58
CA GLN A 59 10.77 5.79 -16.44
C GLN A 59 10.31 4.53 -15.70
N SER A 60 9.59 3.63 -16.38
CA SER A 60 9.03 2.40 -15.79
C SER A 60 9.78 1.13 -16.18
N ASN A 61 10.55 1.15 -17.26
CA ASN A 61 11.12 -0.04 -17.92
C ASN A 61 12.06 -0.89 -17.03
N GLU A 62 12.63 -0.31 -15.97
CA GLU A 62 13.56 -1.01 -15.07
C GLU A 62 12.95 -1.40 -13.71
N LEU A 63 11.70 -0.98 -13.46
CA LEU A 63 11.02 -1.23 -12.20
C LEU A 63 10.32 -2.58 -12.24
N SER A 64 10.59 -3.43 -11.25
CA SER A 64 9.83 -4.66 -11.05
C SER A 64 9.02 -4.59 -9.76
N LEU A 65 7.80 -5.09 -9.82
CA LEU A 65 6.87 -5.13 -8.69
C LEU A 65 7.51 -5.81 -7.47
N SER A 66 8.24 -6.91 -7.70
CA SER A 66 8.95 -7.65 -6.66
C SER A 66 10.06 -6.83 -5.97
N LYS A 67 10.79 -5.98 -6.72
CA LYS A 67 11.80 -5.09 -6.14
C LYS A 67 11.14 -4.01 -5.29
N LEU A 68 10.10 -3.37 -5.81
CA LEU A 68 9.33 -2.35 -5.09
C LEU A 68 8.72 -2.91 -3.80
N ARG A 69 8.08 -4.08 -3.86
CA ARG A 69 7.53 -4.76 -2.67
C ARG A 69 8.61 -5.03 -1.62
N LYS A 70 9.75 -5.63 -2.01
CA LYS A 70 10.88 -5.89 -1.10
C LYS A 70 11.48 -4.62 -0.49
N GLN A 71 11.44 -3.51 -1.21
CA GLN A 71 11.94 -2.23 -0.73
C GLN A 71 10.96 -1.58 0.25
N PHE A 72 9.69 -1.49 -0.12
CA PHE A 72 8.71 -0.71 0.63
C PHE A 72 8.13 -1.43 1.85
N ILE A 73 8.16 -2.77 1.88
CA ILE A 73 7.69 -3.55 3.03
C ILE A 73 8.50 -3.27 4.31
N LYS A 74 9.72 -2.72 4.17
CA LYS A 74 10.56 -2.34 5.31
C LYS A 74 10.05 -1.10 6.06
N PHE A 75 9.15 -0.32 5.45
CA PHE A 75 8.64 0.92 6.04
C PHE A 75 7.33 0.75 6.80
N GLY A 76 6.73 -0.45 6.82
CA GLY A 76 5.41 -0.66 7.39
C GLY A 76 4.87 -2.07 7.19
N ASN A 77 3.57 -2.24 7.36
CA ASN A 77 2.87 -3.47 7.02
C ASN A 77 1.70 -3.20 6.06
N SER A 78 0.98 -4.27 5.68
CA SER A 78 -0.19 -4.19 4.80
C SER A 78 0.09 -3.42 3.50
N LEU A 79 1.25 -3.69 2.89
CA LEU A 79 1.71 -3.02 1.68
C LEU A 79 0.93 -3.54 0.46
N ILE A 80 0.32 -2.62 -0.27
CA ILE A 80 -0.20 -2.84 -1.62
C ILE A 80 0.62 -1.99 -2.56
N VAL A 81 1.19 -2.61 -3.58
CA VAL A 81 1.91 -1.93 -4.67
C VAL A 81 1.20 -2.27 -5.96
N ILE A 82 0.91 -1.26 -6.74
CA ILE A 82 0.39 -1.42 -8.09
C ILE A 82 1.26 -0.57 -9.02
N LEU A 83 1.76 -1.20 -10.08
CA LEU A 83 2.73 -0.62 -10.99
C LEU A 83 2.21 -0.76 -12.42
N ASN A 84 2.10 0.37 -13.12
CA ASN A 84 1.79 0.44 -14.54
C ASN A 84 2.93 1.18 -15.28
N GLU A 85 2.82 1.32 -16.60
CA GLU A 85 3.84 1.97 -17.44
C GLU A 85 4.14 3.43 -17.07
N LYS A 86 3.18 4.16 -16.48
CA LYS A 86 3.30 5.59 -16.16
C LYS A 86 3.10 5.92 -14.69
N LEU A 87 2.51 5.01 -13.92
CA LEU A 87 2.03 5.28 -12.58
C LEU A 87 2.45 4.18 -11.61
N LEU A 88 2.83 4.60 -10.41
CA LEU A 88 3.07 3.74 -9.25
C LEU A 88 2.12 4.16 -8.13
N LYS A 89 1.23 3.26 -7.72
CA LYS A 89 0.36 3.44 -6.56
C LYS A 89 0.85 2.57 -5.40
N ILE A 90 1.02 3.17 -4.24
CA ILE A 90 1.38 2.47 -3.00
C ILE A 90 0.37 2.81 -1.92
N HIS A 91 -0.19 1.78 -1.29
CA HIS A 91 -0.91 1.87 -0.03
C HIS A 91 -0.10 1.14 1.03
N ILE A 92 0.21 1.79 2.16
CA ILE A 92 0.98 1.19 3.25
C ILE A 92 0.54 1.76 4.60
N HIS A 93 0.52 0.89 5.61
CA HIS A 93 0.38 1.29 7.00
C HIS A 93 1.78 1.52 7.61
N THR A 94 2.07 2.75 8.06
CA THR A 94 3.39 3.14 8.57
C THR A 94 3.28 4.14 9.72
N ASN A 95 4.36 4.31 10.49
CA ASN A 95 4.50 5.41 11.46
C ASN A 95 5.36 6.55 10.93
N LYS A 96 5.97 6.39 9.74
CA LYS A 96 6.92 7.33 9.13
C LYS A 96 6.53 7.63 7.67
N PRO A 97 5.35 8.23 7.42
CA PRO A 97 4.86 8.52 6.07
C PRO A 97 5.84 9.34 5.23
N GLY A 98 6.51 10.32 5.84
CA GLY A 98 7.50 11.16 5.15
C GLY A 98 8.67 10.35 4.57
N LEU A 99 9.12 9.30 5.25
CA LEU A 99 10.21 8.45 4.74
C LEU A 99 9.79 7.63 3.52
N VAL A 100 8.52 7.18 3.50
CA VAL A 100 7.95 6.48 2.34
C VAL A 100 7.88 7.44 1.16
N LEU A 101 7.34 8.65 1.36
CA LEU A 101 7.25 9.69 0.34
C LEU A 101 8.63 10.06 -0.23
N THR A 102 9.62 10.33 0.61
CA THR A 102 10.98 10.66 0.16
C THR A 102 11.61 9.54 -0.68
N ASN A 103 11.33 8.28 -0.37
CA ASN A 103 11.81 7.16 -1.19
C ASN A 103 11.04 7.04 -2.51
N LEU A 104 9.74 7.34 -2.50
CA LEU A 104 8.88 7.33 -3.69
C LEU A 104 9.28 8.41 -4.71
N LEU A 105 9.70 9.59 -4.25
CA LEU A 105 10.16 10.69 -5.11
C LEU A 105 11.38 10.35 -5.97
N LYS A 106 12.10 9.25 -5.67
CA LYS A 106 13.20 8.76 -6.52
C LYS A 106 12.71 8.18 -7.85
N TYR A 107 11.43 7.81 -7.91
CA TYR A 107 10.82 7.17 -9.09
C TYR A 107 10.02 8.15 -9.94
N GLY A 108 9.64 9.30 -9.39
CA GLY A 108 8.68 10.19 -10.01
C GLY A 108 8.22 11.32 -9.10
N PHE A 109 7.11 11.96 -9.48
CA PHE A 109 6.47 13.06 -8.74
C PHE A 109 5.00 12.79 -8.45
#